data_AF-X1C177-F1
#
_entry.id   AF-X1C177-F1
#
_cell.length_a   1.000
_cell.length_b   1.000
_cell.length_c   1.000
_cell.angle_alpha   90.00
_cell.angle_beta   90.00
_cell.angle_gamma   90.00
#
_symmetry.space_group_name_H-M   'P 1'
#
loop_
_entity.id
_entity.type
_entity.pdbx_description
1 polymer ?
#
loop_
_entity_poly.entity_id
_entity_poly.type
_entity_poly.pdbx_seq_one_letter_code
_entity_poly.pdbx_strand_id
1 'polypeptide(L)'
;VYDGANTNLYVNTVAGTVGILTGTCTKLADLYISQASNDFAGYIDELRISDTARSANWISTTFETQDDPDAFMSWGGEQNVPTNPFISKHLICPDIIKKAKIR
;
A
#
# COMPACT_ATOMS: atom_id res chain seq x y z
N VAL A 1 1.39 -16.72 -7.70
CA VAL A 1 1.85 -15.79 -8.76
C VAL A 1 2.05 -16.54 -10.05
N TYR A 2 1.42 -16.08 -11.12
CA TYR A 2 1.67 -16.57 -12.47
C TYR A 2 2.42 -15.48 -13.25
N ASP A 3 3.57 -15.82 -13.86
CA ASP A 3 4.44 -14.87 -14.58
C ASP A 3 4.40 -15.04 -16.12
N GLY A 4 3.49 -15.89 -16.61
CA GLY A 4 3.39 -16.24 -18.04
C GLY A 4 4.07 -17.55 -18.43
N ALA A 5 4.88 -18.15 -17.54
CA ALA A 5 5.48 -19.46 -17.75
C ALA A 5 5.47 -20.36 -16.50
N ASN A 6 5.53 -19.75 -15.32
CA ASN A 6 5.61 -20.43 -14.04
C ASN A 6 4.49 -19.96 -13.11
N THR A 7 4.06 -20.89 -12.25
CA THR A 7 3.20 -20.65 -11.10
C THR A 7 4.01 -20.84 -9.83
N ASN A 8 4.03 -19.81 -9.00
CA ASN A 8 4.69 -19.81 -7.70
C ASN A 8 3.63 -19.68 -6.61
N LEU A 9 3.59 -20.62 -5.68
CA LEU A 9 2.77 -20.52 -4.46
C LEU A 9 3.67 -20.03 -3.32
N TYR A 10 3.19 -19.07 -2.54
CA TYR A 10 3.88 -18.56 -1.36
C TYR A 10 2.98 -18.76 -0.14
N VAL A 11 3.54 -19.25 0.96
CA VAL A 11 2.85 -19.41 2.25
C VAL A 11 3.76 -18.80 3.32
N ASN A 12 3.26 -17.82 4.07
CA ASN A 12 4.02 -17.08 5.09
C ASN A 12 5.41 -16.65 4.57
N THR A 13 5.44 -15.97 3.43
CA THR A 13 6.64 -15.57 2.67
C THR A 13 7.48 -16.67 2.02
N VAL A 14 7.31 -17.94 2.42
CA VAL A 14 8.09 -19.06 1.89
C VAL A 14 7.53 -19.51 0.54
N ALA A 15 8.40 -19.54 -0.48
CA ALA A 15 8.05 -20.09 -1.79
C ALA A 15 7.93 -21.63 -1.71
N GLY A 16 6.82 -22.16 -2.20
CA GLY A 16 6.63 -23.58 -2.47
C GLY A 16 7.33 -24.02 -3.76
N THR A 17 7.08 -25.26 -4.18
CA THR A 17 7.60 -25.78 -5.45
C THR A 17 7.03 -25.00 -6.63
N VAL A 18 7.91 -24.58 -7.53
CA VAL A 18 7.53 -23.89 -8.77
C VAL A 18 6.83 -24.87 -9.71
N GLY A 19 5.57 -24.58 -10.03
CA GLY A 19 4.82 -25.31 -11.04
C GLY A 19 5.06 -24.68 -12.41
N ILE A 20 5.55 -25.44 -13.38
CA ILE A 20 5.65 -24.98 -14.76
C ILE A 20 4.26 -25.02 -15.39
N LEU A 21 3.78 -23.88 -15.89
CA LEU A 21 2.50 -23.80 -16.59
C LEU A 21 2.72 -23.15 -17.96
N THR A 22 2.88 -23.99 -18.98
CA THR A 22 2.96 -23.54 -20.38
C THR A 22 1.55 -23.45 -20.97
N GLY A 23 1.14 -22.24 -21.37
CA GLY A 23 -0.11 -22.02 -22.10
C GLY A 23 -0.80 -20.70 -21.74
N THR A 24 -1.76 -20.29 -22.56
CA THR A 24 -2.57 -19.09 -22.31
C THR A 24 -3.62 -19.42 -21.24
N CYS A 25 -3.73 -18.59 -20.19
CA CYS A 25 -4.82 -18.69 -19.23
C CYS A 25 -6.11 -18.19 -19.89
N THR A 26 -6.92 -19.09 -20.45
CA THR A 26 -8.12 -18.77 -21.25
C THR A 26 -9.44 -18.90 -20.50
N LYS A 27 -9.41 -19.17 -19.19
CA LYS A 27 -10.62 -19.57 -18.47
C LYS A 27 -11.54 -18.37 -18.21
N LEU A 28 -12.57 -18.22 -19.05
CA LEU A 28 -13.76 -17.36 -18.90
C LEU A 28 -14.80 -17.95 -17.93
N ALA A 29 -14.38 -18.65 -16.88
CA ALA A 29 -15.32 -19.22 -15.91
C ALA A 29 -15.45 -18.29 -14.70
N ASP A 30 -16.55 -18.44 -13.97
CA ASP A 30 -16.73 -17.74 -12.71
C ASP A 30 -15.59 -18.06 -11.74
N LEU A 31 -15.18 -17.05 -10.98
CA LEU A 31 -14.23 -17.18 -9.90
C LEU A 31 -14.96 -17.68 -8.65
N TYR A 32 -14.61 -18.88 -8.21
CA TYR A 32 -15.09 -19.46 -6.96
C TYR A 32 -13.98 -19.42 -5.90
N ILE A 33 -14.30 -18.95 -4.70
CA ILE A 33 -13.38 -18.96 -3.54
C ILE A 33 -13.44 -20.33 -2.83
N SER A 34 -14.61 -20.97 -2.84
CA SER A 34 -14.89 -22.30 -2.29
C SER A 34 -15.87 -23.00 -3.22
N GLN A 35 -15.74 -24.32 -3.39
CA GLN A 35 -16.64 -25.12 -4.23
C GLN A 35 -17.04 -26.42 -3.53
N ALA A 36 -18.20 -26.98 -3.86
CA ALA A 36 -18.76 -28.13 -3.12
C ALA A 36 -17.85 -29.38 -3.01
N SER A 37 -16.97 -29.61 -3.97
CA SER A 37 -16.01 -30.73 -3.97
C SER A 37 -14.65 -30.40 -3.33
N ASN A 38 -14.39 -29.12 -3.04
CA ASN A 38 -13.17 -28.61 -2.41
C ASN A 38 -13.57 -27.41 -1.53
N ASP A 39 -14.39 -27.67 -0.51
CA ASP A 39 -14.94 -26.61 0.32
C ASP A 39 -13.87 -26.10 1.27
N PHE A 40 -13.79 -24.77 1.40
CA PHE A 40 -12.98 -24.15 2.43
C PHE A 40 -13.78 -24.05 3.73
N ALA A 41 -13.44 -24.90 4.71
CA ALA A 41 -14.01 -24.87 6.04
C ALA A 41 -13.18 -23.96 6.97
N GLY A 42 -13.38 -22.65 6.85
CA GLY A 42 -12.69 -21.66 7.68
C GLY A 42 -13.17 -20.23 7.45
N TYR A 43 -12.46 -19.27 8.05
CA TYR A 43 -12.68 -17.84 7.84
C TYR A 43 -11.57 -17.25 6.97
N ILE A 44 -11.96 -16.39 6.05
CA ILE A 44 -11.05 -15.57 5.24
C ILE A 44 -11.32 -14.13 5.64
N ASP A 45 -10.29 -13.44 6.13
CA ASP A 45 -10.38 -12.01 6.42
C ASP A 45 -10.18 -11.21 5.12
N GLU A 46 -9.11 -11.51 4.37
CA GLU A 46 -8.75 -10.76 3.17
C GLU A 46 -8.42 -11.66 1.96
N LEU A 47 -8.92 -11.27 0.78
CA LEU A 47 -8.55 -11.85 -0.51
C LEU A 47 -8.22 -10.73 -1.51
N ARG A 48 -7.03 -10.81 -2.13
CA ARG A 48 -6.60 -9.90 -3.19
C ARG A 48 -6.29 -10.65 -4.47
N ILE A 49 -6.78 -10.12 -5.59
CA ILE A 49 -6.52 -10.63 -6.94
C ILE A 49 -5.98 -9.49 -7.79
N SER A 50 -4.92 -9.77 -8.55
CA SER A 50 -4.26 -8.80 -9.42
C SER A 50 -3.92 -9.46 -10.74
N ASP A 51 -4.07 -8.71 -11.83
CA ASP A 51 -3.61 -9.06 -13.18
C ASP A 51 -2.10 -8.88 -13.37
N THR A 52 -1.42 -8.33 -12.36
CA THR A 52 0.01 -8.07 -12.36
C THR A 52 0.75 -9.13 -11.56
N ALA A 53 1.74 -9.77 -12.19
CA ALA A 53 2.62 -10.72 -11.51
C ALA A 53 3.49 -9.99 -10.46
N ARG A 54 3.16 -10.16 -9.17
CA ARG A 54 3.90 -9.56 -8.06
C ARG A 54 5.22 -10.28 -7.81
N SER A 55 6.28 -9.52 -7.52
CA SER A 55 7.58 -10.08 -7.15
C SER A 55 7.54 -10.72 -5.77
N ALA A 56 8.46 -11.65 -5.51
CA ALA A 56 8.60 -12.26 -4.18
C ALA A 56 8.82 -11.21 -3.08
N ASN A 57 9.64 -10.18 -3.34
CA ASN A 57 9.85 -9.08 -2.40
C ASN A 57 8.56 -8.33 -2.09
N TRP A 58 7.70 -8.06 -3.09
CA TRP A 58 6.43 -7.38 -2.86
C TRP A 58 5.50 -8.21 -1.98
N ILE A 59 5.45 -9.53 -2.20
CA ILE A 59 4.65 -10.45 -1.38
C ILE A 59 5.15 -10.47 0.05
N SER A 60 6.47 -10.58 0.24
CA SER A 60 7.09 -10.55 1.57
C SER A 60 6.78 -9.24 2.29
N THR A 61 7.05 -8.09 1.68
CA THR A 61 6.73 -6.79 2.27
C THR A 61 5.25 -6.69 2.63
N THR A 62 4.35 -7.12 1.75
CA THR A 62 2.90 -7.05 2.00
C THR A 62 2.47 -7.97 3.15
N PHE A 63 3.07 -9.15 3.29
CA PHE A 63 2.84 -10.05 4.41
C PHE A 63 3.30 -9.42 5.73
N GLU A 64 4.55 -8.98 5.81
CA GLU A 64 5.12 -8.40 7.04
C GLU A 64 4.35 -7.15 7.50
N THR A 65 3.91 -6.30 6.55
CA THR A 65 3.08 -5.12 6.88
C THR A 65 1.70 -5.46 7.45
N GLN A 66 1.25 -6.70 7.35
CA GLN A 66 -0.07 -7.14 7.82
C GLN A 66 0.03 -8.10 9.01
N ASP A 67 1.06 -8.95 9.05
CA ASP A 67 1.29 -9.93 10.12
C ASP A 67 1.72 -9.26 11.42
N ASP A 68 2.75 -8.40 11.35
CA ASP A 68 3.21 -7.59 12.47
C ASP A 68 3.73 -6.22 11.96
N PRO A 69 2.84 -5.24 11.76
CA PRO A 69 3.22 -3.92 11.26
C PRO A 69 4.23 -3.20 12.18
N ASP A 70 4.12 -3.41 13.49
CA ASP A 70 4.96 -2.73 14.49
C ASP A 70 6.39 -3.31 14.50
N ALA A 71 6.55 -4.61 14.23
CA ALA A 71 7.85 -5.23 14.04
C ALA A 71 8.47 -4.89 12.67
N PHE A 72 7.65 -4.72 11.63
CA PHE A 72 8.13 -4.47 10.28
C PHE A 72 8.55 -3.01 10.02
N MET A 73 7.82 -2.03 10.57
CA MET A 73 8.10 -0.62 10.35
C MET A 73 8.06 0.21 11.63
N SER A 74 8.91 1.23 11.69
CA SER A 74 8.94 2.19 12.80
C SER A 74 8.32 3.52 12.38
N TRP A 75 7.55 4.10 13.29
CA TRP A 75 7.02 5.45 13.11
C TRP A 75 8.00 6.51 13.62
N GLY A 76 8.01 7.66 12.96
CA GLY A 76 8.68 8.85 13.50
C GLY A 76 7.92 9.40 14.71
N GLY A 77 8.60 10.17 15.55
CA GLY A 77 7.96 10.85 16.66
C GLY A 77 6.88 11.84 16.19
N GLU A 78 5.78 11.94 16.95
CA GLU A 78 4.69 12.86 16.68
C GLU A 78 5.21 14.31 16.58
N GLN A 79 4.74 15.03 15.57
CA GLN A 79 5.09 16.44 15.37
C GLN A 79 4.02 17.33 16.00
N ASN A 80 4.44 18.22 16.90
CA ASN A 80 3.58 19.27 17.41
C ASN A 80 3.41 20.35 16.34
N VAL A 81 2.17 20.62 15.95
CA VAL A 81 1.87 21.82 15.16
C VAL A 81 2.17 23.03 16.06
N PRO A 82 3.02 23.99 15.63
CA PRO A 82 3.26 25.19 16.41
C PRO A 82 1.92 25.91 16.66
N THR A 83 1.59 26.18 17.93
CA THR A 83 0.32 26.81 18.33
C THR A 83 0.22 28.31 17.98
N ASN A 84 0.99 28.80 17.00
CA ASN A 84 0.88 30.18 16.54
C ASN A 84 0.19 30.21 15.17
N PRO A 85 -1.11 30.54 15.10
CA PRO A 85 -1.78 30.69 13.82
C PRO A 85 -1.26 31.97 13.17
N PHE A 86 -0.45 31.83 12.13
CA PHE A 86 -0.26 32.84 11.09
C PHE A 86 -0.27 34.32 11.52
N ILE A 87 0.75 34.81 12.23
CA ILE A 87 1.22 36.17 11.92
C ILE A 87 2.20 36.03 10.76
N SER A 88 1.62 35.77 9.58
CA SER A 88 2.29 36.08 8.33
C SER A 88 2.48 37.59 8.33
N LYS A 89 3.72 38.04 8.54
CA LYS A 89 4.11 39.42 8.24
C LYS A 89 4.16 39.61 6.72
N HIS A 90 3.07 39.25 6.05
CA HIS A 90 2.83 39.57 4.66
C HIS A 90 2.80 41.09 4.57
N LEU A 91 3.97 41.64 4.27
CA LEU A 91 4.26 43.00 3.82
C LEU A 91 3.13 44.01 4.12
N ILE A 92 3.10 44.53 5.34
CA ILE A 92 2.69 45.92 5.52
C ILE A 92 3.94 46.71 5.88
N CYS A 93 4.80 46.90 4.89
CA CYS A 93 5.41 48.21 4.76
C CYS A 93 4.67 48.89 3.61
N PRO A 94 3.95 49.95 3.93
CA PRO A 94 4.54 51.21 3.55
C PRO A 94 4.56 52.17 4.73
N ASP A 95 5.75 52.38 5.30
CA ASP A 95 6.16 53.66 5.89
C ASP A 95 6.20 54.79 4.83
N ILE A 96 5.29 54.78 3.86
CA ILE A 96 5.03 55.86 2.91
C ILE A 96 3.64 56.43 3.22
N ILE A 97 3.34 56.69 4.49
CA ILE A 97 2.32 57.67 4.87
C ILE A 97 3.03 59.00 5.17
N LYS A 98 3.24 59.74 4.08
CA LYS A 98 3.44 61.19 3.95
C LYS A 98 3.45 61.99 5.27
N LYS A 99 4.63 62.25 5.84
CA LYS A 99 4.92 63.53 6.50
C LYS A 99 5.68 64.36 5.46
N ALA A 100 5.26 65.52 4.97
CA ALA A 100 4.52 66.59 5.61
C ALA A 100 3.83 67.49 4.55
N LYS A 101 2.69 68.12 4.92
CA LYS A 101 2.26 69.38 4.31
C LYS A 101 1.50 70.27 5.34
N ILE A 102 2.22 71.32 5.79
CA ILE A 102 1.83 72.73 5.98
C ILE A 102 0.60 73.04 6.86
N ARG A 103 0.82 73.70 8.02
CA ARG A 103 0.78 75.17 8.21
C ARG A 103 1.68 75.55 9.39
#